data_AF-A0A8X6P6M8-F1
#
_entry.id   AF-A0A8X6P6M8-F1
#
_cell.length_a   1.000
_cell.length_b   1.000
_cell.length_c   1.000
_cell.angle_alpha   90.00
_cell.angle_beta   90.00
_cell.angle_gamma   90.00
#
_symmetry.space_group_name_H-M   'P 1'
#
loop_
_entity.id
_entity.type
_entity.pdbx_description
1 polymer ?
#
loop_
_entity_poly.entity_id
_entity_poly.type
_entity_poly.pdbx_seq_one_letter_code
_entity_poly.pdbx_strand_id
1 'polypeptide(L)'
;MKRRVKREVFCTAYPDLCQKPDKLTEFCEMHPYFCSDNISNLEIPKLGYYASNLTDAVHDALMEIYIHNISQDGANLWSWEVPYEQENISKITTNYIFDFEKNGFATCYSTNLHIYGREEVETTIYDGTFNSKHILNTFEIVIREEEAVYPWTIPEIMLSIHSPFIPVYPFYEGEFLQLGRLYIINIRMEEEHLLEYPYYTDCTDYEHLWEKNNKTGPRSQEMCKRLCTWNYLKPCAYCDHGLIVVDKPIWVCKYIETCEHQDEDLANLENCRKNCKVNCRKLNYRYEVQDSELKSTMGMLYEIDSNLIALRLSFESPQVVVMSHKPLYNGMDVFSYIGGLMGCWLGFSVWACTGIAETTFGTILYHFKQFTKKSCLSPPTRNQLLFRRNHHNTRLLSPLTRAPVNFFNLDIQRTGPKPNGPPLSMQAHRLAESCPAASAREKITLSSQKRNAVVSLAARRAVTSDLKPYPEVTDPTCRLLSPALFYRLE
;
A
#
# COMPACT_ATOMS: atom_id res chain seq x y z
N MET A 1 7.10 16.96 10.58
CA MET A 1 7.37 17.87 11.70
C MET A 1 8.32 17.16 12.68
N LYS A 2 9.63 17.41 12.70
CA LYS A 2 10.50 16.80 13.73
C LYS A 2 9.84 17.01 15.10
N ARG A 3 9.59 15.94 15.88
CA ARG A 3 9.09 16.12 17.25
C ARG A 3 10.03 17.11 17.88
N ARG A 4 9.48 18.21 18.39
CA ARG A 4 10.35 19.18 19.03
C ARG A 4 10.39 18.77 20.46
N VAL A 5 11.53 18.22 20.87
CA VAL A 5 11.89 18.41 22.26
C VAL A 5 11.88 19.92 22.46
N LYS A 6 11.02 20.40 23.35
CA LYS A 6 11.00 21.82 23.71
C LYS A 6 12.37 22.17 24.28
N ARG A 7 12.95 23.28 23.85
CA ARG A 7 14.24 23.76 24.34
C ARG A 7 14.25 23.80 25.87
N GLU A 8 13.19 24.32 26.47
CA GLU A 8 13.05 24.37 27.94
C GLU A 8 13.08 22.97 28.56
N VAL A 9 12.34 22.01 27.98
CA VAL A 9 12.30 20.63 28.46
C VAL A 9 13.67 19.95 28.33
N PHE A 10 14.37 20.19 27.21
CA PHE A 10 15.72 19.66 26.99
C PHE A 10 16.70 20.21 28.04
N CYS A 11 16.78 21.53 28.19
CA CYS A 11 17.73 22.15 29.11
C CYS A 11 17.40 21.89 30.58
N THR A 12 16.12 21.67 30.92
CA THR A 12 15.73 21.24 32.26
C THR A 12 16.21 19.81 32.56
N ALA A 13 16.13 18.91 31.57
CA ALA A 13 16.56 17.52 31.73
C ALA A 13 18.08 17.36 31.67
N TYR A 14 18.77 18.18 30.87
CA TYR A 14 20.22 18.11 30.62
C TYR A 14 20.86 19.51 30.72
N PRO A 15 20.90 20.12 31.92
CA PRO A 15 21.39 21.50 32.09
C PRO A 15 22.88 21.64 31.77
N ASP A 16 23.67 20.58 31.97
CA ASP A 16 25.09 20.53 31.62
C ASP A 16 25.34 20.53 30.11
N LEU A 17 24.33 20.14 29.32
CA LEU A 17 24.33 20.15 27.86
C LEU A 17 23.72 21.44 27.27
N CYS A 18 23.31 22.38 28.11
CA CYS A 18 22.88 23.70 27.71
C CYS A 18 23.84 24.79 28.16
N GLN A 19 23.80 25.91 27.45
CA GLN A 19 24.53 27.12 27.81
C GLN A 19 23.79 28.36 27.36
N LYS A 20 24.11 29.49 27.99
CA LYS A 20 23.73 30.79 27.45
C LYS A 20 24.51 31.05 26.15
N PRO A 21 23.90 31.67 25.12
CA PRO A 21 24.64 32.03 23.91
C PRO A 21 25.82 32.95 24.26
N ASP A 22 27.03 32.62 23.77
CA ASP A 22 28.25 33.36 24.10
C ASP A 22 28.18 34.84 23.67
N LYS A 23 27.45 35.10 22.59
CA LYS A 23 27.17 36.44 22.05
C LYS A 23 25.67 36.72 22.02
N LEU A 24 25.09 36.95 23.19
CA LEU A 24 23.64 37.09 23.36
C LEU A 24 23.01 38.15 22.43
N THR A 25 23.63 39.32 22.26
CA THR A 25 23.10 40.39 21.40
C THR A 25 23.02 39.96 19.94
N GLU A 26 24.11 39.40 19.40
CA GLU A 26 24.19 38.90 18.02
C GLU A 26 23.18 37.75 17.81
N PHE A 27 23.04 36.86 18.79
CA PHE A 27 22.05 35.79 18.75
C PHE A 27 20.62 36.32 18.68
N CYS A 28 20.26 37.31 19.51
CA CYS A 28 18.92 37.90 19.51
C CYS A 28 18.62 38.75 18.27
N GLU A 29 19.64 39.36 17.65
CA GLU A 29 19.48 40.06 16.37
C GLU A 29 19.13 39.08 15.24
N MET A 30 19.77 37.91 15.20
CA MET A 30 19.51 36.88 14.19
C MET A 30 18.26 36.03 14.49
N HIS A 31 17.95 35.82 15.77
CA HIS A 31 16.86 34.96 16.21
C HIS A 31 15.96 35.67 17.24
N PRO A 32 15.26 36.74 16.83
CA PRO A 32 14.50 37.59 17.75
C PRO A 32 13.41 36.85 18.52
N TYR A 33 12.86 35.77 17.96
CA TYR A 33 11.82 34.94 18.57
C TYR A 33 12.28 34.21 19.84
N PHE A 34 13.57 33.89 20.01
CA PHE A 34 14.06 33.36 21.29
C PHE A 34 14.22 34.41 22.38
N CYS A 35 14.22 35.68 22.00
CA CYS A 35 14.52 36.81 22.88
C CYS A 35 13.29 37.70 23.12
N SER A 36 12.09 37.20 22.82
CA SER A 36 10.82 37.91 23.08
C SER A 36 10.52 38.07 24.57
N ASP A 37 11.01 37.14 25.39
CA ASP A 37 10.79 37.11 26.84
C ASP A 37 12.06 37.48 27.63
N ASN A 38 12.06 37.20 28.93
CA ASN A 38 13.19 37.45 29.81
C ASN A 38 14.45 36.65 29.40
N ILE A 39 15.34 37.30 28.65
CA ILE A 39 16.62 36.76 28.18
C ILE A 39 17.61 36.36 29.29
N SER A 40 17.31 36.65 30.57
CA SER A 40 18.18 36.26 31.68
C SER A 40 18.36 34.75 31.75
N ASN A 41 17.27 34.00 31.47
CA ASN A 41 17.18 32.55 31.58
C ASN A 41 17.27 31.84 30.22
N LEU A 42 17.68 32.57 29.17
CA LEU A 42 17.81 31.98 27.84
C LEU A 42 19.00 31.02 27.82
N GLU A 43 18.69 29.74 27.71
CA GLU A 43 19.66 28.66 27.50
C GLU A 43 19.37 27.96 26.19
N ILE A 44 20.43 27.66 25.43
CA ILE A 44 20.37 26.87 24.21
C ILE A 44 21.19 25.60 24.39
N PRO A 45 20.85 24.49 23.73
CA PRO A 45 21.70 23.32 23.69
C PRO A 45 23.10 23.69 23.17
N LYS A 46 24.13 23.00 23.65
CA LYS A 46 25.54 23.18 23.24
C LYS A 46 25.78 22.64 21.82
N LEU A 47 25.12 23.25 20.84
CA LEU A 47 25.16 22.88 19.44
C LEU A 47 25.39 24.13 18.57
N GLY A 48 26.12 23.96 17.47
CA GLY A 48 26.28 24.99 16.44
C GLY A 48 27.21 26.17 16.81
N TYR A 49 27.05 27.28 16.09
CA TYR A 49 27.98 28.43 16.12
C TYR A 49 28.00 29.22 17.44
N TYR A 50 26.92 29.15 18.22
CA TYR A 50 26.76 29.91 19.47
C TYR A 50 27.11 29.10 20.72
N ALA A 51 27.63 27.88 20.54
CA ALA A 51 28.00 26.97 21.60
C ALA A 51 29.52 26.78 21.66
N SER A 52 30.06 26.70 22.88
CA SER A 52 31.51 26.74 23.08
C SER A 52 32.24 25.43 22.73
N ASN A 53 31.53 24.33 22.44
CA ASN A 53 32.02 23.09 21.83
C ASN A 53 30.84 22.22 21.39
N LEU A 54 30.83 21.72 20.15
CA LEU A 54 29.86 20.71 19.71
C LEU A 54 30.19 19.39 20.42
N THR A 55 29.25 18.85 21.18
CA THR A 55 29.42 17.53 21.81
C THR A 55 28.42 16.54 21.22
N ASP A 56 28.91 15.35 20.87
CA ASP A 56 28.05 14.21 20.47
C ASP A 56 27.02 13.87 21.57
N ALA A 57 27.33 14.24 22.82
CA ALA A 57 26.46 14.10 23.98
C ALA A 57 25.10 14.81 23.82
N VAL A 58 25.03 15.99 23.18
CA VAL A 58 23.74 16.65 22.95
C VAL A 58 22.89 15.84 21.97
N HIS A 59 23.50 15.33 20.90
CA HIS A 59 22.80 14.51 19.92
C HIS A 59 22.29 13.21 20.57
N ASP A 60 23.12 12.57 21.39
CA ASP A 60 22.76 11.36 22.13
C ASP A 60 21.62 11.60 23.13
N ALA A 61 21.66 12.70 23.89
CA ALA A 61 20.58 13.08 24.81
C ALA A 61 19.27 13.39 24.08
N LEU A 62 19.33 14.09 22.94
CA LEU A 62 18.15 14.33 22.11
C LEU A 62 17.56 13.02 21.61
N MET A 63 18.40 12.10 21.14
CA MET A 63 18.01 10.76 20.73
C MET A 63 17.37 9.96 21.86
N GLU A 64 17.92 10.04 23.07
CA GLU A 64 17.35 9.42 24.27
C GLU A 64 15.95 9.95 24.56
N ILE A 65 15.74 11.27 24.54
CA ILE A 65 14.43 11.87 24.75
C ILE A 65 13.44 11.44 23.66
N TYR A 66 13.88 11.38 22.39
CA TYR A 66 13.05 10.91 21.30
C TYR A 66 12.57 9.47 21.53
N ILE A 67 13.46 8.60 21.99
CA ILE A 67 13.19 7.18 22.21
C ILE A 67 12.34 6.95 23.46
N HIS A 68 12.60 7.67 24.56
CA HIS A 68 12.01 7.36 25.87
C HIS A 68 10.77 8.18 26.21
N ASN A 69 10.64 9.42 25.74
CA ASN A 69 9.60 10.32 26.24
C ASN A 69 8.30 10.33 25.42
N ILE A 70 8.11 9.37 24.49
CA ILE A 70 7.02 9.33 23.47
C ILE A 70 5.61 9.47 24.04
N SER A 71 5.38 9.04 25.28
CA SER A 71 4.04 8.98 25.86
C SER A 71 3.47 10.35 26.27
N GLN A 72 4.29 11.39 26.45
CA GLN A 72 3.84 12.60 27.14
C GLN A 72 3.27 13.72 26.25
N ASP A 73 3.61 13.77 24.95
CA ASP A 73 3.24 14.92 24.10
C ASP A 73 1.98 14.73 23.24
N GLY A 74 1.53 13.49 23.04
CA GLY A 74 0.41 13.19 22.13
C GLY A 74 -0.92 13.83 22.53
N ALA A 75 -1.12 14.10 23.83
CA ALA A 75 -2.39 14.62 24.35
C ALA A 75 -2.47 16.16 24.39
N ASN A 76 -1.34 16.87 24.49
CA ASN A 76 -1.34 18.30 24.83
C ASN A 76 -0.93 19.23 23.69
N LEU A 77 -0.40 18.72 22.56
CA LEU A 77 -0.06 19.57 21.40
C LEU A 77 -1.29 20.01 20.59
N TRP A 78 -2.44 19.39 20.87
CA TRP A 78 -3.68 19.49 20.11
C TRP A 78 -4.80 19.91 21.07
N SER A 79 -4.68 21.08 21.71
CA SER A 79 -5.79 21.65 22.47
C SER A 79 -6.81 22.22 21.48
N TRP A 80 -7.63 21.34 20.92
CA TRP A 80 -8.75 21.75 20.10
C TRP A 80 -9.93 22.09 21.01
N GLU A 81 -10.33 23.35 21.02
CA GLU A 81 -11.73 23.69 21.29
C GLU A 81 -12.52 23.41 20.02
N VAL A 82 -12.72 22.13 19.68
CA VAL A 82 -13.72 21.80 18.66
C VAL A 82 -15.08 22.16 19.27
N PRO A 83 -15.93 22.94 18.59
CA PRO A 83 -17.27 23.22 19.07
C PRO A 83 -18.08 21.91 19.18
N TYR A 84 -18.06 21.33 20.38
CA TYR A 84 -18.91 20.36 21.09
C TYR A 84 -19.77 19.29 20.37
N GLU A 85 -19.78 19.13 19.04
CA GLU A 85 -20.72 18.20 18.37
C GLU A 85 -20.08 17.20 17.38
N GLN A 86 -18.75 17.08 17.30
CA GLN A 86 -18.10 16.05 16.49
C GLN A 86 -17.22 15.13 17.36
N GLU A 87 -17.84 14.12 17.98
CA GLU A 87 -17.18 13.07 18.78
C GLU A 87 -16.31 12.09 17.95
N ASN A 88 -16.29 12.23 16.62
CA ASN A 88 -15.53 11.34 15.72
C ASN A 88 -14.26 12.01 15.21
N ILE A 89 -13.46 12.64 16.09
CA ILE A 89 -12.12 13.06 15.70
C ILE A 89 -11.29 11.79 15.51
N SER A 90 -11.00 11.48 14.25
CA SER A 90 -10.17 10.36 13.84
C SER A 90 -8.90 10.29 14.68
N LYS A 91 -8.60 9.11 15.21
CA LYS A 91 -7.42 8.85 16.06
C LYS A 91 -6.15 9.33 15.35
N ILE A 92 -5.53 10.41 15.86
CA ILE A 92 -4.24 10.88 15.36
C ILE A 92 -3.18 9.86 15.79
N THR A 93 -2.47 9.32 14.81
CA THR A 93 -1.32 8.44 15.03
C THR A 93 -0.04 9.26 14.92
N THR A 94 0.89 9.02 15.84
CA THR A 94 2.23 9.60 15.78
C THR A 94 3.17 8.54 15.24
N ASN A 95 3.87 8.87 14.16
CA ASN A 95 4.82 7.99 13.51
C ASN A 95 6.16 8.69 13.31
N TYR A 96 7.19 7.92 12.97
CA TYR A 96 8.55 8.45 12.82
C TYR A 96 9.15 8.06 11.48
N ILE A 97 9.89 8.99 10.90
CA ILE A 97 10.60 8.83 9.64
C ILE A 97 12.02 9.33 9.85
N PHE A 98 13.00 8.59 9.34
CA PHE A 98 14.39 9.01 9.39
C PHE A 98 14.72 9.88 8.17
N ASP A 99 15.25 11.07 8.43
CA ASP A 99 15.76 12.04 7.46
C ASP A 99 17.27 11.82 7.30
N PHE A 100 17.65 11.21 6.18
CA PHE A 100 19.05 10.89 5.88
C PHE A 100 19.89 12.15 5.62
N GLU A 101 19.30 13.19 5.05
CA GLU A 101 20.02 14.43 4.74
C GLU A 101 20.33 15.21 6.00
N LYS A 102 19.37 15.28 6.92
CA LYS A 102 19.52 15.98 8.19
C LYS A 102 19.99 15.07 9.35
N ASN A 103 20.35 13.82 9.05
CA ASN A 103 20.77 12.78 10.00
C ASN A 103 19.93 12.78 11.30
N GLY A 104 18.61 12.66 11.16
CA GLY A 104 17.73 12.76 12.32
C GLY A 104 16.28 12.39 12.03
N PHE A 105 15.44 12.51 13.05
CA PHE A 105 14.07 12.01 12.99
C PHE A 105 13.07 13.11 12.71
N ALA A 106 12.20 12.88 11.73
CA ALA A 106 10.93 13.57 11.64
C ALA A 106 9.85 12.80 12.37
N THR A 107 9.02 13.55 13.09
CA THR A 107 7.76 13.04 13.60
C THR A 107 6.67 13.41 12.61
N CYS A 108 5.79 12.45 12.38
CA CYS A 108 4.69 12.57 11.46
C CYS A 108 3.42 12.35 12.26
N TYR A 109 2.47 13.25 12.10
CA TYR A 109 1.14 13.10 12.64
C TYR A 109 0.25 12.70 11.48
N SER A 110 -0.46 11.60 11.63
CA SER A 110 -1.27 11.03 10.55
C SER A 110 -2.66 10.71 11.08
N THR A 111 -3.68 11.21 10.40
CA THR A 111 -5.08 10.85 10.63
C THR A 111 -5.46 9.69 9.72
N ASN A 112 -6.19 8.70 10.25
CA ASN A 112 -6.70 7.56 9.49
C ASN A 112 -5.61 6.73 8.77
N LEU A 113 -4.46 6.53 9.43
CA LEU A 113 -3.35 5.73 8.88
C LEU A 113 -3.49 4.25 9.29
N HIS A 114 -3.50 3.34 8.31
CA HIS A 114 -3.77 1.91 8.52
C HIS A 114 -2.71 0.99 7.90
N ILE A 115 -1.44 1.39 7.99
CA ILE A 115 -0.32 0.62 7.43
C ILE A 115 -0.15 -0.73 8.16
N TYR A 116 -0.21 -0.72 9.49
CA TYR A 116 -0.04 -1.89 10.35
C TYR A 116 -1.30 -2.25 11.16
N GLY A 117 -2.37 -1.48 10.96
CA GLY A 117 -3.61 -1.63 11.71
C GLY A 117 -4.32 -2.95 11.38
N ARG A 118 -4.88 -3.57 12.42
CA ARG A 118 -5.95 -4.58 12.27
C ARG A 118 -7.33 -3.93 12.15
N GLU A 119 -7.38 -2.63 12.37
CA GLU A 119 -8.59 -1.82 12.31
C GLU A 119 -8.98 -1.61 10.85
N GLU A 120 -10.29 -1.46 10.62
CA GLU A 120 -10.79 -1.03 9.32
C GLU A 120 -10.68 0.48 9.20
N VAL A 121 -10.62 0.97 7.97
CA VAL A 121 -10.51 2.41 7.71
C VAL A 121 -11.79 3.09 8.17
N GLU A 122 -11.64 4.18 8.91
CA GLU A 122 -12.77 5.02 9.28
C GLU A 122 -13.30 5.66 8.00
N THR A 123 -14.58 5.39 7.71
CA THR A 123 -15.27 5.96 6.54
C THR A 123 -16.34 6.91 7.02
N THR A 124 -16.33 8.12 6.47
CA THR A 124 -17.37 9.12 6.68
C THR A 124 -18.28 9.15 5.46
N ILE A 125 -19.57 8.92 5.67
CA ILE A 125 -20.58 9.01 4.63
C ILE A 125 -21.04 10.46 4.56
N TYR A 126 -20.84 11.10 3.41
CA TYR A 126 -21.32 12.45 3.16
C TYR A 126 -22.50 12.43 2.20
N ASP A 127 -23.54 13.18 2.53
CA ASP A 127 -24.67 13.42 1.63
C ASP A 127 -24.27 14.48 0.60
N GLY A 128 -24.02 14.04 -0.64
CA GLY A 128 -23.58 14.89 -1.77
C GLY A 128 -24.67 15.81 -2.34
N THR A 129 -25.82 15.95 -1.68
CA THR A 129 -26.91 16.84 -2.12
C THR A 129 -26.61 18.34 -1.93
N PHE A 130 -25.62 18.69 -1.11
CA PHE A 130 -25.23 20.09 -0.90
C PHE A 130 -24.15 20.55 -1.89
N ASN A 131 -24.49 21.50 -2.76
CA ASN A 131 -23.58 22.13 -3.74
C ASN A 131 -22.42 22.95 -3.12
N SER A 132 -22.22 22.90 -1.80
CA SER A 132 -21.13 23.60 -1.12
C SER A 132 -19.88 22.73 -1.09
N LYS A 133 -18.70 23.32 -1.37
CA LYS A 133 -17.41 22.67 -1.10
C LYS A 133 -17.40 22.05 0.30
N HIS A 134 -17.27 20.73 0.37
CA HIS A 134 -17.32 20.01 1.64
C HIS A 134 -15.99 20.15 2.35
N ILE A 135 -15.97 20.86 3.47
CA ILE A 135 -14.83 20.95 4.36
C ILE A 135 -14.73 19.60 5.09
N LEU A 136 -13.62 18.90 4.88
CA LEU A 136 -13.35 17.61 5.53
C LEU A 136 -12.82 17.82 6.93
N ASN A 137 -11.80 18.66 7.02
CA ASN A 137 -11.16 18.99 8.26
C ASN A 137 -10.48 20.35 8.15
N THR A 138 -10.37 21.05 9.27
CA THR A 138 -9.59 22.27 9.38
C THR A 138 -8.54 22.04 10.45
N PHE A 139 -7.28 22.34 10.17
CA PHE A 139 -6.19 22.25 11.12
C PHE A 139 -5.61 23.62 11.41
N GLU A 140 -5.43 23.91 12.68
CA GLU A 140 -4.66 25.06 13.14
C GLU A 140 -3.38 24.52 13.78
N ILE A 141 -2.26 24.79 13.12
CA ILE A 141 -0.96 24.30 13.56
C ILE A 141 -0.16 25.51 14.06
N VAL A 142 0.04 25.57 15.36
CA VAL A 142 0.83 26.62 16.01
C VAL A 142 2.26 26.13 16.20
N ILE A 143 3.21 26.87 15.64
CA ILE A 143 4.63 26.56 15.76
C ILE A 143 5.30 27.51 16.75
N ARG A 144 5.67 27.01 17.92
CA ARG A 144 6.50 27.79 18.86
C ARG A 144 7.96 27.77 18.41
N GLU A 145 8.40 28.83 17.75
CA GLU A 145 9.78 28.98 17.28
C GLU A 145 10.75 29.14 18.44
N GLU A 146 10.31 29.81 19.51
CA GLU A 146 11.05 30.07 20.75
C GLU A 146 11.44 28.81 21.53
N GLU A 147 10.76 27.70 21.24
CA GLU A 147 11.00 26.37 21.81
C GLU A 147 11.83 25.45 20.90
N ALA A 148 12.34 25.94 19.77
CA ALA A 148 13.17 25.13 18.88
C ALA A 148 14.53 24.82 19.52
N VAL A 149 14.89 23.53 19.57
CA VAL A 149 16.21 23.04 20.01
C VAL A 149 17.34 23.54 19.12
N TYR A 150 17.07 23.71 17.83
CA TYR A 150 18.04 24.13 16.82
C TYR A 150 17.71 25.56 16.37
N PRO A 151 18.32 26.60 16.98
CA PRO A 151 17.92 27.98 16.72
C PRO A 151 18.15 28.43 15.28
N TRP A 152 19.11 27.83 14.56
CA TRP A 152 19.39 28.13 13.15
C TRP A 152 18.50 27.39 12.15
N THR A 153 17.65 26.46 12.59
CA THR A 153 16.73 25.78 11.66
C THR A 153 15.38 26.47 11.68
N ILE A 154 14.93 26.91 10.50
CA ILE A 154 13.56 27.39 10.36
C ILE A 154 12.64 26.17 10.47
N PRO A 155 11.60 26.26 11.29
CA PRO A 155 10.62 25.20 11.40
C PRO A 155 9.87 24.97 10.10
N GLU A 156 10.06 23.80 9.50
CA GLU A 156 9.34 23.38 8.30
C GLU A 156 8.22 22.39 8.64
N ILE A 157 7.03 22.63 8.09
CA ILE A 157 5.96 21.64 8.07
C ILE A 157 5.79 21.14 6.64
N MET A 158 5.73 19.81 6.51
CA MET A 158 5.43 19.15 5.25
C MET A 158 4.08 18.48 5.38
N LEU A 159 3.24 18.64 4.37
CA LEU A 159 1.95 17.99 4.25
C LEU A 159 2.01 16.96 3.13
N SER A 160 1.53 15.74 3.37
CA SER A 160 1.29 14.77 2.32
C SER A 160 -0.09 14.13 2.52
N ILE A 161 -0.83 13.98 1.42
CA ILE A 161 -2.15 13.35 1.39
C ILE A 161 -2.03 12.10 0.53
N HIS A 162 -2.36 10.94 1.12
CA HIS A 162 -2.13 9.66 0.47
C HIS A 162 -3.15 8.61 0.95
N SER A 163 -3.11 7.44 0.30
CA SER A 163 -3.91 6.29 0.70
C SER A 163 -3.53 5.80 2.11
N PRO A 164 -4.50 5.42 2.96
CA PRO A 164 -4.23 4.96 4.32
C PRO A 164 -3.36 3.70 4.40
N PHE A 165 -3.18 3.00 3.28
CA PHE A 165 -2.44 1.74 3.17
C PHE A 165 -1.04 1.89 2.56
N ILE A 166 -0.68 3.09 2.11
CA ILE A 166 0.59 3.34 1.43
C ILE A 166 1.49 4.15 2.37
N PRO A 167 2.69 3.65 2.72
CA PRO A 167 3.67 4.47 3.41
C PRO A 167 4.20 5.55 2.46
N VAL A 168 4.16 6.82 2.90
CA VAL A 168 4.75 7.95 2.18
C VAL A 168 5.96 8.51 2.90
N TYR A 169 6.81 9.19 2.15
CA TYR A 169 7.94 9.95 2.68
C TYR A 169 7.71 11.44 2.39
N PRO A 170 7.15 12.20 3.36
CA PRO A 170 6.73 13.59 3.14
C PRO A 170 7.84 14.55 2.69
N PHE A 171 9.11 14.22 2.92
CA PHE A 171 10.21 15.06 2.44
C PHE A 171 10.40 15.01 0.91
N TYR A 172 9.97 13.93 0.25
CA TYR A 172 10.06 13.80 -1.21
C TYR A 172 8.71 14.05 -1.90
N GLU A 173 7.62 13.67 -1.23
CA GLU A 173 6.27 13.67 -1.81
C GLU A 173 5.34 14.72 -1.18
N GLY A 174 5.82 15.47 -0.20
CA GLY A 174 5.01 16.43 0.55
C GLY A 174 5.21 17.87 0.09
N GLU A 175 4.22 18.69 0.42
CA GLU A 175 4.20 20.12 0.18
C GLU A 175 4.71 20.88 1.40
N PHE A 176 5.59 21.85 1.17
CA PHE A 176 6.11 22.71 2.22
C PHE A 176 5.10 23.79 2.60
N LEU A 177 4.79 23.89 3.89
CA LEU A 177 3.88 24.86 4.45
C LEU A 177 4.68 25.96 5.16
N GLN A 178 4.35 27.20 4.85
CA GLN A 178 4.92 28.41 5.41
C GLN A 178 4.05 28.94 6.54
N LEU A 179 4.72 29.51 7.54
CA LEU A 179 4.10 30.19 8.66
C LEU A 179 3.25 31.40 8.25
N GLY A 180 2.18 31.67 9.00
CA GLY A 180 1.31 32.83 8.81
C GLY A 180 0.39 32.74 7.58
N ARG A 181 0.23 31.55 7.00
CA ARG A 181 -0.59 31.31 5.80
C ARG A 181 -1.79 30.41 6.05
N LEU A 182 -2.85 30.66 5.28
CA LEU A 182 -3.99 29.77 5.11
C LEU A 182 -3.81 28.95 3.83
N TYR A 183 -3.79 27.63 3.99
CA TYR A 183 -3.78 26.69 2.88
C TYR A 183 -5.16 26.06 2.71
N ILE A 184 -5.72 26.19 1.52
CA ILE A 184 -6.94 25.50 1.09
C ILE A 184 -6.51 24.36 0.17
N ILE A 185 -6.69 23.13 0.65
CA ILE A 185 -6.32 21.93 -0.08
C ILE A 185 -7.59 21.32 -0.66
N ASN A 186 -7.72 21.38 -1.98
CA ASN A 186 -8.83 20.77 -2.69
C ASN A 186 -8.41 19.36 -3.14
N ILE A 187 -9.07 18.34 -2.61
CA ILE A 187 -8.76 16.93 -2.87
C ILE A 187 -9.73 16.39 -3.93
N ARG A 188 -9.21 15.53 -4.80
CA ARG A 188 -9.95 14.73 -5.76
C ARG A 188 -9.52 13.27 -5.64
N MET A 189 -10.51 12.40 -5.49
CA MET A 189 -10.29 10.96 -5.38
C MET A 189 -10.40 10.29 -6.74
N GLU A 190 -9.43 9.43 -7.03
CA GLU A 190 -9.43 8.57 -8.19
C GLU A 190 -9.19 7.13 -7.75
N GLU A 191 -9.85 6.21 -8.44
CA GLU A 191 -9.77 4.80 -8.17
C GLU A 191 -9.46 4.05 -9.46
N GLU A 192 -8.50 3.15 -9.41
CA GLU A 192 -8.15 2.29 -10.54
C GLU A 192 -8.40 0.83 -10.17
N HIS A 193 -9.21 0.15 -10.99
CA HIS A 193 -9.46 -1.29 -10.88
C HIS A 193 -8.71 -2.01 -12.00
N LEU A 194 -7.80 -2.88 -11.60
CA LEU A 194 -7.06 -3.78 -12.47
C LEU A 194 -7.68 -5.18 -12.42
N LEU A 195 -7.26 -6.04 -13.34
CA LEU A 195 -7.73 -7.42 -13.40
C LEU A 195 -6.66 -8.39 -12.87
N GLU A 196 -7.09 -9.38 -12.11
CA GLU A 196 -6.22 -10.43 -11.59
C GLU A 196 -5.69 -11.35 -12.71
N TYR A 197 -4.81 -12.29 -12.37
CA TYR A 197 -4.48 -13.39 -13.29
C TYR A 197 -5.78 -14.09 -13.78
N PRO A 198 -5.93 -14.42 -15.08
CA PRO A 198 -4.90 -14.54 -16.13
C PRO A 198 -4.74 -13.28 -17.02
N TYR A 199 -5.25 -12.13 -16.61
CA TYR A 199 -5.12 -10.91 -17.40
C TYR A 199 -3.71 -10.33 -17.29
N TYR A 200 -3.30 -9.54 -18.29
CA TYR A 200 -1.95 -8.97 -18.37
C TYR A 200 -1.59 -8.08 -17.17
N THR A 201 -2.57 -7.41 -16.57
CA THR A 201 -2.38 -6.61 -15.37
C THR A 201 -1.88 -7.43 -14.18
N ASP A 202 -2.20 -8.73 -14.13
CA ASP A 202 -1.76 -9.70 -13.11
C ASP A 202 -1.68 -9.09 -11.69
N CYS A 203 -2.76 -8.42 -11.29
CA CYS A 203 -2.79 -7.70 -10.02
C CYS A 203 -3.03 -8.64 -8.84
N THR A 204 -2.76 -8.14 -7.63
CA THR A 204 -3.11 -8.80 -6.36
C THR A 204 -4.09 -7.93 -5.57
N ASP A 205 -5.19 -8.54 -5.11
CA ASP A 205 -6.08 -7.94 -4.12
C ASP A 205 -5.49 -8.10 -2.72
N TYR A 206 -4.71 -7.09 -2.30
CA TYR A 206 -4.08 -7.06 -0.99
C TYR A 206 -5.07 -6.90 0.17
N GLU A 207 -6.25 -6.31 -0.05
CA GLU A 207 -7.27 -6.20 1.01
C GLU A 207 -7.86 -7.57 1.30
N HIS A 208 -8.26 -8.31 0.26
CA HIS A 208 -8.77 -9.67 0.41
C HIS A 208 -7.71 -10.62 1.00
N LEU A 209 -6.43 -10.50 0.61
CA LEU A 209 -5.35 -11.28 1.23
C LEU A 209 -5.15 -10.95 2.71
N TRP A 210 -5.20 -9.67 3.08
CA TRP A 210 -5.09 -9.23 4.46
C TRP A 210 -6.24 -9.78 5.31
N GLU A 211 -7.49 -9.69 4.82
CA GLU A 211 -8.66 -10.26 5.48
C GLU A 211 -8.52 -11.77 5.68
N LYS A 212 -8.15 -12.50 4.62
CA LYS A 212 -7.93 -13.95 4.64
C LYS A 212 -6.84 -14.36 5.63
N ASN A 213 -5.83 -13.52 5.83
CA ASN A 213 -4.73 -13.75 6.76
C ASN A 213 -5.02 -13.22 8.18
N ASN A 214 -6.29 -13.23 8.62
CA ASN A 214 -6.70 -12.72 9.92
C ASN A 214 -6.24 -11.27 10.17
N LYS A 215 -6.38 -10.41 9.16
CA LYS A 215 -6.00 -9.00 9.20
C LYS A 215 -4.50 -8.81 9.47
N THR A 216 -3.67 -9.61 8.79
CA THR A 216 -2.20 -9.49 8.84
C THR A 216 -1.59 -9.47 7.44
N GLY A 217 -0.43 -8.83 7.32
CA GLY A 217 0.28 -8.68 6.05
C GLY A 217 0.06 -7.32 5.37
N PRO A 218 0.65 -7.10 4.18
CA PRO A 218 0.56 -5.83 3.47
C PRO A 218 -0.84 -5.61 2.89
N ARG A 219 -1.31 -4.36 2.93
CA ARG A 219 -2.56 -3.91 2.28
C ARG A 219 -2.33 -3.16 0.96
N SER A 220 -1.07 -3.06 0.53
CA SER A 220 -0.66 -2.43 -0.73
C SER A 220 0.65 -3.03 -1.25
N GLN A 221 0.92 -2.84 -2.54
CA GLN A 221 2.17 -3.23 -3.20
C GLN A 221 3.36 -2.50 -2.59
N GLU A 222 3.20 -1.20 -2.33
CA GLU A 222 4.21 -0.36 -1.71
C GLU A 222 4.57 -0.92 -0.33
N MET A 223 3.56 -1.27 0.48
CA MET A 223 3.78 -1.91 1.76
C MET A 223 4.41 -3.30 1.62
N CYS A 224 4.03 -4.10 0.62
CA CYS A 224 4.66 -5.39 0.33
C CYS A 224 6.16 -5.23 0.05
N LYS A 225 6.54 -4.29 -0.83
CA LYS A 225 7.94 -3.99 -1.16
C LYS A 225 8.72 -3.50 0.06
N ARG A 226 8.09 -2.70 0.91
CA ARG A 226 8.67 -2.24 2.18
C ARG A 226 8.89 -3.39 3.15
N LEU A 227 7.92 -4.29 3.30
CA LEU A 227 8.08 -5.51 4.12
C LEU A 227 9.19 -6.43 3.61
N CYS A 228 9.37 -6.56 2.29
CA CYS A 228 10.52 -7.27 1.73
C CYS A 228 11.85 -6.66 2.17
N THR A 229 11.97 -5.33 2.10
CA THR A 229 13.18 -4.59 2.50
C THR A 229 13.42 -4.71 4.00
N TRP A 230 12.37 -4.56 4.80
CA TRP A 230 12.42 -4.75 6.25
C TRP A 230 12.92 -6.14 6.62
N ASN A 231 12.31 -7.20 6.07
CA ASN A 231 12.70 -8.57 6.38
C ASN A 231 14.14 -8.88 5.96
N TYR A 232 14.63 -8.23 4.90
CA TYR A 232 16.00 -8.34 4.44
C TYR A 232 17.01 -7.65 5.38
N LEU A 233 16.68 -6.45 5.89
CA LEU A 233 17.58 -5.67 6.78
C LEU A 233 17.52 -6.13 8.24
N LYS A 234 16.40 -6.70 8.67
CA LYS A 234 16.14 -7.15 10.05
C LYS A 234 17.24 -8.04 10.66
N PRO A 235 17.91 -8.95 9.92
CA PRO A 235 18.99 -9.75 10.48
C PRO A 235 20.26 -8.95 10.81
N CYS A 236 20.53 -7.85 10.12
CA CYS A 236 21.70 -7.02 10.45
C CYS A 236 21.42 -6.11 11.63
N ALA A 237 20.26 -5.46 11.57
CA ALA A 237 19.90 -4.41 12.49
C ALA A 237 18.58 -4.82 13.11
N TYR A 238 18.56 -4.94 14.43
CA TYR A 238 17.33 -5.21 15.19
C TYR A 238 16.34 -4.02 15.17
N CYS A 239 16.48 -3.12 14.19
CA CYS A 239 15.78 -1.85 14.00
C CYS A 239 15.52 -1.58 12.49
N ASP A 240 14.50 -0.78 12.19
CA ASP A 240 14.23 -0.08 10.93
C ASP A 240 15.34 0.91 10.63
N HIS A 241 15.67 1.11 9.36
CA HIS A 241 16.47 2.27 8.95
C HIS A 241 15.61 3.54 8.78
N GLY A 242 14.37 3.54 9.30
CA GLY A 242 13.39 4.61 9.12
C GLY A 242 12.94 4.75 7.68
N LEU A 243 13.06 3.67 6.91
CA LEU A 243 12.58 3.56 5.53
C LEU A 243 11.07 3.33 5.49
N ILE A 244 10.48 2.96 6.63
CA ILE A 244 9.05 2.86 6.82
C ILE A 244 8.64 3.83 7.94
N VAL A 245 7.41 4.31 7.84
CA VAL A 245 6.71 5.03 8.89
C VAL A 245 6.60 4.09 10.09
N VAL A 246 7.48 4.22 11.10
CA VAL A 246 7.44 3.34 12.28
C VAL A 246 6.51 3.90 13.35
N ASP A 247 5.84 3.02 14.08
CA ASP A 247 4.95 3.35 15.20
C ASP A 247 5.74 3.78 16.45
N LYS A 248 6.95 3.24 16.64
CA LYS A 248 7.83 3.58 17.76
C LYS A 248 9.25 3.87 17.28
N PRO A 249 9.89 4.93 17.79
CA PRO A 249 11.23 5.34 17.42
C PRO A 249 12.32 4.41 17.98
N ILE A 250 12.04 3.61 19.02
CA ILE A 250 12.99 2.58 19.52
C ILE A 250 13.32 1.56 18.44
N TRP A 251 12.42 1.38 17.48
CA TRP A 251 12.66 0.52 16.34
C TRP A 251 13.48 1.20 15.27
N VAL A 252 13.97 2.43 15.38
CA VAL A 252 14.79 3.02 14.31
C VAL A 252 16.28 2.99 14.66
N CYS A 253 17.09 2.59 13.69
CA CYS A 253 18.52 2.48 13.81
C CYS A 253 19.15 3.86 13.97
N LYS A 254 19.97 4.01 15.01
CA LYS A 254 20.76 5.21 15.28
C LYS A 254 21.85 5.40 14.22
N TYR A 255 22.44 4.30 13.76
CA TYR A 255 23.48 4.29 12.73
C TYR A 255 23.09 3.30 11.64
N ILE A 256 23.38 3.67 10.40
CA ILE A 256 23.36 2.72 9.29
C ILE A 256 24.61 1.86 9.45
N GLU A 257 24.51 0.79 10.22
CA GLU A 257 25.54 -0.23 10.19
C GLU A 257 25.56 -0.81 8.77
N THR A 258 26.74 -0.81 8.15
CA THR A 258 26.92 -1.43 6.84
C THR A 258 26.70 -2.92 6.99
N CYS A 259 25.54 -3.40 6.55
CA CYS A 259 25.31 -4.82 6.39
C CYS A 259 26.26 -5.36 5.29
N GLU A 260 27.20 -6.22 5.67
CA GLU A 260 27.87 -7.08 4.68
C GLU A 260 26.91 -8.20 4.28
N HIS A 261 26.06 -7.92 3.30
CA HIS A 261 25.20 -8.93 2.67
C HIS A 261 25.94 -9.63 1.54
N GLN A 262 25.68 -10.93 1.37
CA GLN A 262 26.16 -11.67 0.21
C GLN A 262 25.29 -11.32 -1.01
N ASP A 263 25.86 -11.44 -2.22
CA ASP A 263 25.13 -11.19 -3.48
C ASP A 263 23.82 -12.00 -3.59
N GLU A 264 23.78 -13.19 -2.98
CA GLU A 264 22.59 -14.05 -2.91
C GLU A 264 21.44 -13.39 -2.14
N ASP A 265 21.72 -12.67 -1.05
CA ASP A 265 20.70 -12.00 -0.26
C ASP A 265 20.05 -10.88 -1.09
N LEU A 266 20.85 -10.13 -1.86
CA LEU A 266 20.34 -9.06 -2.72
C LEU A 266 19.43 -9.61 -3.82
N ALA A 267 19.79 -10.74 -4.43
CA ALA A 267 18.95 -11.44 -5.39
C ALA A 267 17.62 -11.90 -4.76
N ASN A 268 17.65 -12.37 -3.51
CA ASN A 268 16.45 -12.75 -2.75
C ASN A 268 15.54 -11.54 -2.47
N LEU A 269 16.11 -10.39 -2.10
CA LEU A 269 15.37 -9.14 -1.92
C LEU A 269 14.69 -8.70 -3.23
N GLU A 270 15.42 -8.73 -4.34
CA GLU A 270 14.85 -8.41 -5.65
C GLU A 270 13.72 -9.36 -6.02
N ASN A 271 13.89 -10.66 -5.79
CA ASN A 271 12.86 -11.66 -6.07
C ASN A 271 11.61 -11.41 -5.20
N CYS A 272 11.78 -11.07 -3.92
CA CYS A 272 10.68 -10.67 -3.04
C CYS A 272 9.94 -9.44 -3.61
N ARG A 273 10.66 -8.39 -4.01
CA ARG A 273 10.08 -7.17 -4.58
C ARG A 273 9.37 -7.43 -5.92
N LYS A 274 9.92 -8.30 -6.77
CA LYS A 274 9.31 -8.73 -8.05
C LYS A 274 8.01 -9.51 -7.83
N ASN A 275 7.90 -10.25 -6.74
CA ASN A 275 6.68 -10.97 -6.36
C ASN A 275 5.58 -10.06 -5.77
N CYS A 276 5.90 -8.82 -5.38
CA CYS A 276 4.90 -7.82 -5.01
C CYS A 276 4.23 -7.25 -6.27
N LYS A 277 3.15 -7.92 -6.70
CA LYS A 277 2.30 -7.52 -7.83
C LYS A 277 1.61 -6.18 -7.59
N VAL A 278 1.11 -5.56 -8.65
CA VAL A 278 0.37 -4.29 -8.56
C VAL A 278 -0.96 -4.49 -7.84
N ASN A 279 -1.46 -3.43 -7.18
CA ASN A 279 -2.75 -3.48 -6.46
C ASN A 279 -3.89 -3.68 -7.46
N CYS A 280 -4.82 -4.60 -7.20
CA CYS A 280 -6.05 -4.70 -8.01
C CYS A 280 -6.95 -3.49 -7.85
N ARG A 281 -6.90 -2.86 -6.67
CA ARG A 281 -7.62 -1.64 -6.36
C ARG A 281 -6.60 -0.60 -5.90
N LYS A 282 -6.42 0.45 -6.70
CA LYS A 282 -5.50 1.55 -6.36
C LYS A 282 -6.30 2.82 -6.08
N LEU A 283 -6.12 3.37 -4.88
CA LEU A 283 -6.68 4.66 -4.49
C LEU A 283 -5.62 5.74 -4.70
N ASN A 284 -5.94 6.73 -5.53
CA ASN A 284 -5.08 7.87 -5.79
C ASN A 284 -5.78 9.14 -5.29
N TYR A 285 -5.03 9.97 -4.58
CA TYR A 285 -5.48 11.26 -4.07
C TYR A 285 -4.73 12.33 -4.83
N ARG A 286 -5.41 13.02 -5.74
CA ARG A 286 -4.87 14.22 -6.37
C ARG A 286 -5.32 15.41 -5.54
N TYR A 287 -4.44 16.36 -5.30
CA TYR A 287 -4.81 17.55 -4.56
C TYR A 287 -4.14 18.79 -5.16
N GLU A 288 -4.85 19.91 -5.04
CA GLU A 288 -4.36 21.22 -5.39
C GLU A 288 -4.25 22.05 -4.11
N VAL A 289 -3.07 22.63 -3.90
CA VAL A 289 -2.80 23.50 -2.75
C VAL A 289 -2.92 24.95 -3.21
N GLN A 290 -3.84 25.67 -2.58
CA GLN A 290 -3.98 27.11 -2.74
C GLN A 290 -3.61 27.77 -1.43
N ASP A 291 -2.78 28.79 -1.46
CA ASP A 291 -2.34 29.49 -0.27
C ASP A 291 -2.69 30.98 -0.31
N SER A 292 -2.92 31.56 0.86
CA SER A 292 -3.23 32.97 1.04
C SER A 292 -2.69 33.47 2.38
N GLU A 293 -2.41 34.77 2.47
CA GLU A 293 -2.03 35.38 3.74
C GLU A 293 -3.21 35.34 4.72
N LEU A 294 -2.95 34.85 5.93
CA LEU A 294 -3.99 34.61 6.93
C LEU A 294 -4.70 35.93 7.34
N LYS A 295 -3.95 37.05 7.36
CA LYS A 295 -4.44 38.40 7.66
C LYS A 295 -5.52 38.89 6.70
N SER A 296 -5.44 38.50 5.43
CA SER A 296 -6.38 38.98 4.41
C SER A 296 -7.73 38.28 4.45
N THR A 297 -7.77 37.02 4.89
CA THR A 297 -8.95 36.16 4.67
C THR A 297 -9.90 36.15 5.87
N MET A 298 -9.39 36.34 7.09
CA MET A 298 -10.22 36.25 8.30
C MET A 298 -10.97 37.54 8.64
N GLY A 299 -10.63 38.69 8.06
CA GLY A 299 -11.38 39.94 8.25
C GLY A 299 -11.56 40.39 9.72
N MET A 300 -10.79 39.84 10.66
CA MET A 300 -10.98 40.02 12.10
C MET A 300 -9.95 40.96 12.73
N LEU A 301 -10.39 41.68 13.76
CA LEU A 301 -9.70 42.68 14.59
C LEU A 301 -8.58 42.12 15.50
N TYR A 302 -8.18 40.86 15.35
CA TYR A 302 -7.20 40.20 16.21
C TYR A 302 -5.86 40.04 15.51
N GLU A 303 -4.77 40.31 16.23
CA GLU A 303 -3.41 40.00 15.78
C GLU A 303 -3.30 38.49 15.61
N ILE A 304 -3.36 38.04 14.36
CA ILE A 304 -3.12 36.66 14.00
C ILE A 304 -1.64 36.37 14.24
N ASP A 305 -1.37 35.34 15.04
CA ASP A 305 -0.02 34.87 15.31
C ASP A 305 0.68 34.51 13.99
N SER A 306 1.85 35.11 13.74
CA SER A 306 2.69 34.79 12.57
C SER A 306 3.10 33.32 12.56
N ASN A 307 3.05 32.65 13.71
CA ASN A 307 3.43 31.27 13.90
C ASN A 307 2.30 30.26 13.63
N LEU A 308 1.13 30.74 13.22
CA LEU A 308 -0.02 29.91 12.91
C LEU A 308 -0.02 29.51 11.43
N ILE A 309 -0.22 28.22 11.18
CA ILE A 309 -0.58 27.67 9.87
C ILE A 309 -2.02 27.18 9.95
N ALA A 310 -2.89 27.73 9.12
CA ALA A 310 -4.25 27.24 8.98
C ALA A 310 -4.34 26.36 7.74
N LEU A 311 -4.81 25.12 7.89
CA LEU A 311 -5.06 24.18 6.80
C LEU A 311 -6.57 23.93 6.71
N ARG A 312 -7.15 24.05 5.53
CA ARG A 312 -8.53 23.66 5.25
C ARG A 312 -8.51 22.60 4.17
N LEU A 313 -8.86 21.37 4.54
CA LEU A 313 -9.00 20.27 3.61
C LEU A 313 -10.44 20.23 3.13
N SER A 314 -10.63 20.14 1.81
CA SER A 314 -11.95 20.04 1.22
C SER A 314 -11.93 19.12 0.01
N PHE A 315 -13.04 18.45 -0.27
CA PHE A 315 -13.21 17.80 -1.58
C PHE A 315 -13.68 18.82 -2.60
N GLU A 316 -13.03 18.83 -3.77
CA GLU A 316 -13.47 19.66 -4.90
C GLU A 316 -14.85 19.19 -5.40
N SER A 317 -15.05 17.87 -5.43
CA SER A 317 -16.28 17.20 -5.85
C SER A 317 -16.47 15.91 -5.04
N PRO A 318 -17.71 15.55 -4.67
CA PRO A 318 -17.99 14.25 -4.04
C PRO A 318 -17.83 13.07 -5.00
N GLN A 319 -17.59 13.33 -6.29
CA GLN A 319 -17.44 12.28 -7.30
C GLN A 319 -16.05 11.63 -7.23
N VAL A 320 -16.04 10.31 -7.11
CA VAL A 320 -14.84 9.48 -7.30
C VAL A 320 -14.72 9.12 -8.78
N VAL A 321 -13.57 9.41 -9.39
CA VAL A 321 -13.31 8.97 -10.76
C VAL A 321 -12.83 7.53 -10.71
N VAL A 322 -13.65 6.60 -11.19
CA VAL A 322 -13.30 5.17 -11.23
C VAL A 322 -12.87 4.77 -12.64
N MET A 323 -11.61 4.41 -12.81
CA MET A 323 -11.05 3.80 -14.02
C MET A 323 -11.02 2.28 -13.83
N SER A 324 -11.87 1.56 -14.56
CA SER A 324 -12.01 0.11 -14.38
C SER A 324 -11.63 -0.64 -15.65
N HIS A 325 -10.64 -1.53 -15.53
CA HIS A 325 -10.32 -2.48 -16.58
C HIS A 325 -11.39 -3.57 -16.62
N LYS A 326 -12.03 -3.72 -17.77
CA LYS A 326 -13.03 -4.77 -18.00
C LYS A 326 -12.49 -5.75 -19.04
N PRO A 327 -12.72 -7.06 -18.86
CA PRO A 327 -12.39 -8.01 -19.90
C PRO A 327 -13.16 -7.66 -21.18
N LEU A 328 -12.47 -7.65 -22.31
CA LEU A 328 -13.10 -7.35 -23.61
C LEU A 328 -14.15 -8.39 -23.99
N TYR A 329 -13.91 -9.65 -23.59
CA TYR A 329 -14.82 -10.75 -23.79
C TYR A 329 -15.03 -11.48 -22.47
N ASN A 330 -16.28 -11.70 -22.08
CA ASN A 330 -16.57 -12.68 -21.05
C ASN A 330 -16.46 -14.10 -21.63
N GLY A 331 -16.30 -15.11 -20.76
CA GLY A 331 -16.24 -16.50 -21.21
C GLY A 331 -17.42 -16.87 -22.10
N MET A 332 -18.64 -16.42 -21.75
CA MET A 332 -19.86 -16.65 -22.53
C MET A 332 -19.83 -15.96 -23.90
N ASP A 333 -19.19 -14.81 -24.02
CA ASP A 333 -19.09 -14.09 -25.30
C ASP A 333 -18.17 -14.83 -26.25
N VAL A 334 -17.04 -15.36 -25.75
CA VAL A 334 -16.14 -16.21 -26.52
C VAL A 334 -16.86 -17.47 -26.98
N PHE A 335 -17.58 -18.15 -26.09
CA PHE A 335 -18.38 -19.32 -26.47
C PHE A 335 -19.47 -19.00 -27.50
N SER A 336 -20.13 -17.85 -27.36
CA SER A 336 -21.17 -17.42 -28.30
C SER A 336 -20.58 -17.05 -29.66
N TYR A 337 -19.41 -16.40 -29.69
CA TYR A 337 -18.73 -16.03 -30.93
C TYR A 337 -18.21 -17.26 -31.68
N ILE A 338 -17.56 -18.19 -30.96
CA ILE A 338 -17.11 -19.46 -31.53
C ILE A 338 -18.31 -20.29 -31.98
N GLY A 339 -19.35 -20.42 -31.15
CA GLY A 339 -20.56 -21.16 -31.47
C GLY A 339 -21.32 -20.58 -32.66
N GLY A 340 -21.39 -19.25 -32.75
CA GLY A 340 -21.98 -18.54 -33.88
C GLY A 340 -21.19 -18.76 -35.17
N LEU A 341 -19.87 -18.64 -35.13
CA LEU A 341 -19.01 -18.93 -36.28
C LEU A 341 -19.12 -20.40 -36.70
N MET A 342 -19.00 -21.35 -35.78
CA MET A 342 -19.14 -22.78 -36.09
C MET A 342 -20.52 -23.11 -36.64
N GLY A 343 -21.58 -22.54 -36.06
CA GLY A 343 -22.95 -22.72 -36.53
C GLY A 343 -23.19 -22.14 -37.92
N CYS A 344 -22.66 -20.94 -38.21
CA CYS A 344 -22.80 -20.32 -39.53
C CYS A 344 -21.97 -21.02 -40.61
N TRP A 345 -20.72 -21.41 -40.30
CA TRP A 345 -19.81 -21.99 -41.30
C TRP A 345 -20.06 -23.46 -41.56
N LEU A 346 -20.35 -24.23 -40.51
CA LEU A 346 -20.45 -25.69 -40.60
C LEU A 346 -21.87 -26.22 -40.43
N GLY A 347 -22.81 -25.39 -39.95
CA GLY A 347 -24.15 -25.86 -39.57
C GLY A 347 -24.15 -26.80 -38.35
N PHE A 348 -23.01 -26.96 -37.68
CA PHE A 348 -22.89 -27.82 -36.50
C PHE A 348 -23.20 -27.04 -35.23
N SER A 349 -24.07 -27.64 -34.41
CA SER A 349 -24.34 -27.20 -33.05
C SER A 349 -23.70 -28.16 -32.05
N VAL A 350 -23.67 -27.76 -30.77
CA VAL A 350 -23.27 -28.67 -29.68
C VAL A 350 -24.10 -29.96 -29.71
N TRP A 351 -25.39 -29.87 -30.08
CA TRP A 351 -26.28 -31.03 -30.23
C TRP A 351 -25.90 -31.94 -31.39
N ALA A 352 -25.35 -31.39 -32.48
CA ALA A 352 -24.80 -32.21 -33.56
C ALA A 352 -23.57 -32.98 -33.08
N CYS A 353 -22.70 -32.34 -32.30
CA CYS A 353 -21.53 -33.00 -31.71
C CYS A 353 -21.93 -34.11 -30.72
N THR A 354 -22.95 -33.90 -29.87
CA THR A 354 -23.43 -34.95 -28.96
C THR A 354 -24.01 -36.12 -29.73
N GLY A 355 -24.77 -35.90 -30.80
CA GLY A 355 -25.29 -36.98 -31.65
C GLY A 355 -24.19 -37.80 -32.34
N ILE A 356 -23.13 -37.14 -32.84
CA ILE A 356 -21.95 -37.80 -33.41
C ILE A 356 -21.20 -38.59 -32.33
N ALA A 357 -21.05 -38.03 -31.13
CA ALA A 357 -20.38 -38.70 -30.02
C ALA A 357 -21.16 -39.95 -29.55
N GLU A 358 -22.48 -39.86 -29.41
CA GLU A 358 -23.34 -40.99 -29.00
C GLU A 358 -23.30 -42.13 -30.00
N THR A 359 -23.41 -41.82 -31.30
CA THR A 359 -23.32 -42.84 -32.37
C THR A 359 -21.95 -43.50 -32.38
N THR A 360 -20.87 -42.71 -32.30
CA THR A 360 -19.50 -43.22 -32.25
C THR A 360 -19.27 -44.11 -31.01
N PHE A 361 -19.71 -43.65 -29.84
CA PHE A 361 -19.60 -44.39 -28.59
C PHE A 361 -20.42 -45.69 -28.62
N GLY A 362 -21.63 -45.65 -29.21
CA GLY A 362 -22.46 -46.83 -29.45
C GLY A 362 -21.76 -47.87 -30.32
N THR A 363 -21.11 -47.44 -31.41
CA THR A 363 -20.32 -48.32 -32.29
C THR A 363 -19.11 -48.92 -31.57
N ILE A 364 -18.40 -48.12 -30.78
CA ILE A 364 -17.26 -48.59 -29.97
C ILE A 364 -17.72 -49.66 -28.96
N LEU A 365 -18.79 -49.38 -28.21
CA LEU A 365 -19.36 -50.34 -27.25
C LEU A 365 -19.84 -51.63 -27.94
N TYR A 366 -20.42 -51.52 -29.14
CA TYR A 366 -20.81 -52.68 -29.94
C TYR A 366 -19.60 -53.55 -30.29
N HIS A 367 -18.50 -52.95 -30.76
CA HIS A 367 -17.26 -53.69 -31.04
C HIS A 367 -16.65 -54.31 -29.78
N PHE A 368 -16.60 -53.59 -28.65
CA PHE A 368 -16.11 -54.16 -27.38
C PHE A 368 -16.95 -55.35 -26.90
N LYS A 369 -18.28 -55.31 -27.07
CA LYS A 369 -19.14 -56.48 -26.79
C LYS A 369 -18.85 -57.66 -27.71
N GLN A 370 -18.47 -57.39 -28.96
CA GLN A 370 -18.11 -58.45 -29.92
C GLN A 370 -16.75 -59.09 -29.58
N PHE A 371 -15.77 -58.31 -29.12
CA PHE A 371 -14.49 -58.82 -28.66
C PHE A 371 -14.61 -59.65 -27.38
N THR A 372 -15.38 -59.19 -26.39
CA THR A 372 -15.61 -59.95 -25.15
C THR A 372 -16.33 -61.28 -25.40
N LYS A 373 -17.26 -61.35 -26.36
CA LYS A 373 -17.86 -62.64 -26.78
C LYS A 373 -16.86 -63.62 -27.40
N LYS A 374 -15.83 -63.14 -28.11
CA LYS A 374 -14.80 -64.00 -28.71
C LYS A 374 -13.78 -64.51 -27.69
N SER A 375 -13.51 -63.74 -26.64
CA SER A 375 -12.57 -64.14 -25.57
C SER A 375 -13.15 -65.16 -24.57
N CYS A 376 -14.46 -65.47 -24.63
CA CYS A 376 -15.07 -66.54 -23.84
C CYS A 376 -15.24 -67.87 -24.59
N LEU A 377 -14.81 -67.98 -25.87
CA LEU A 377 -14.56 -69.28 -26.47
C LEU A 377 -13.20 -69.80 -25.98
N SER A 378 -13.19 -70.33 -24.76
CA SER A 378 -12.12 -71.21 -24.33
C SER A 378 -12.00 -72.40 -25.28
N PRO A 379 -10.78 -72.84 -25.62
CA PRO A 379 -10.61 -74.08 -26.38
C PRO A 379 -11.26 -75.23 -25.61
N PRO A 380 -11.86 -76.22 -26.31
CA PRO A 380 -12.50 -77.34 -25.64
C PRO A 380 -11.44 -78.10 -24.85
N THR A 381 -11.48 -77.98 -23.53
CA THR A 381 -10.77 -78.89 -22.64
C THR A 381 -11.40 -80.27 -22.80
N ARG A 382 -10.77 -81.06 -23.66
CA ARG A 382 -10.99 -82.49 -23.80
C ARG A 382 -10.56 -83.16 -22.51
N ASN A 383 -11.53 -83.37 -21.61
CA ASN A 383 -11.63 -84.43 -20.61
C ASN A 383 -12.38 -83.89 -19.39
N GLN A 384 -13.62 -84.35 -19.17
CA GLN A 384 -13.88 -85.35 -18.14
C GLN A 384 -15.36 -85.75 -18.13
N LEU A 385 -15.51 -87.07 -18.13
CA LEU A 385 -16.72 -87.82 -17.90
C LEU A 385 -17.25 -87.61 -16.47
N LEU A 386 -18.57 -87.76 -16.34
CA LEU A 386 -19.28 -88.33 -15.21
C LEU A 386 -19.09 -87.61 -13.85
N PHE A 387 -20.10 -86.83 -13.43
CA PHE A 387 -20.82 -87.19 -12.21
C PHE A 387 -22.25 -86.66 -12.21
N ARG A 388 -23.14 -87.60 -11.92
CA ARG A 388 -24.60 -87.56 -11.81
C ARG A 388 -24.95 -87.18 -10.37
N ARG A 389 -25.79 -86.16 -10.14
CA ARG A 389 -26.79 -86.23 -9.05
C ARG A 389 -27.88 -85.15 -9.13
N ASN A 390 -29.09 -85.64 -8.88
CA ASN A 390 -30.38 -84.98 -8.74
C ASN A 390 -30.39 -83.92 -7.63
N HIS A 391 -31.25 -82.89 -7.76
CA HIS A 391 -32.38 -82.67 -6.83
C HIS A 391 -33.35 -81.57 -7.31
N HIS A 392 -34.61 -82.00 -7.47
CA HIS A 392 -35.90 -81.37 -7.16
C HIS A 392 -36.17 -79.84 -7.29
N ASN A 393 -37.25 -79.60 -8.06
CA ASN A 393 -38.42 -78.73 -7.78
C ASN A 393 -38.18 -77.31 -7.23
N THR A 394 -38.64 -76.28 -7.95
CA THR A 394 -39.98 -75.70 -7.71
C THR A 394 -40.48 -74.84 -8.89
N ARG A 395 -41.77 -75.05 -9.21
CA ARG A 395 -42.73 -74.21 -9.96
C ARG A 395 -42.71 -72.74 -9.46
N LEU A 396 -43.05 -71.67 -10.19
CA LEU A 396 -44.32 -71.20 -10.83
C LEU A 396 -44.01 -69.69 -11.07
N LEU A 397 -44.18 -69.01 -12.20
CA LEU A 397 -45.40 -68.52 -12.85
C LEU A 397 -44.95 -67.68 -14.07
N SER A 398 -45.59 -67.88 -15.20
CA SER A 398 -45.73 -66.91 -16.29
C SER A 398 -46.96 -66.03 -16.02
N PRO A 399 -47.42 -65.19 -16.97
CA PRO A 399 -46.76 -64.13 -17.73
C PRO A 399 -47.50 -62.80 -17.50
N LEU A 400 -47.08 -61.66 -18.08
CA LEU A 400 -48.03 -60.68 -18.64
C LEU A 400 -47.33 -59.63 -19.51
N THR A 401 -48.12 -59.19 -20.46
CA THR A 401 -47.86 -58.49 -21.71
C THR A 401 -48.19 -56.99 -21.61
N ARG A 402 -47.89 -56.26 -22.70
CA ARG A 402 -48.35 -54.90 -23.08
C ARG A 402 -47.71 -53.74 -22.31
N ALA A 403 -47.52 -52.54 -22.85
CA ALA A 403 -47.65 -51.88 -24.15
C ALA A 403 -47.05 -50.45 -23.94
N PRO A 404 -46.80 -49.63 -24.98
CA PRO A 404 -46.14 -48.34 -24.84
C PRO A 404 -47.13 -47.23 -24.45
N VAL A 405 -46.67 -46.24 -23.69
CA VAL A 405 -47.40 -44.99 -23.44
C VAL A 405 -46.45 -43.80 -23.60
N ASN A 406 -46.92 -42.83 -24.38
CA ASN A 406 -46.32 -41.54 -24.68
C ASN A 406 -46.39 -40.54 -23.51
N PHE A 407 -45.69 -39.41 -23.74
CA PHE A 407 -45.90 -38.07 -23.18
C PHE A 407 -45.59 -37.85 -21.71
N PHE A 408 -44.57 -37.02 -21.46
CA PHE A 408 -44.67 -35.96 -20.46
C PHE A 408 -44.04 -34.66 -20.99
N ASN A 409 -44.88 -33.62 -21.02
CA ASN A 409 -44.51 -32.22 -20.92
C ASN A 409 -43.71 -32.02 -19.63
N LEU A 410 -42.73 -31.11 -19.66
CA LEU A 410 -42.18 -30.51 -18.46
C LEU A 410 -42.35 -29.00 -18.54
N ASP A 411 -43.37 -28.55 -17.83
CA ASP A 411 -43.62 -27.17 -17.43
C ASP A 411 -42.43 -26.61 -16.64
N ILE A 412 -42.09 -25.38 -16.97
CA ILE A 412 -41.18 -24.53 -16.21
C ILE A 412 -41.94 -24.05 -14.97
N GLN A 413 -41.63 -24.63 -13.81
CA GLN A 413 -41.96 -24.00 -12.53
C GLN A 413 -40.72 -23.37 -11.90
N ARG A 414 -40.79 -22.04 -11.77
CA ARG A 414 -39.99 -21.22 -10.86
C ARG A 414 -40.17 -21.69 -9.43
N THR A 415 -39.09 -22.08 -8.77
CA THR A 415 -38.95 -22.02 -7.32
C THR A 415 -37.56 -21.45 -7.00
N GLY A 416 -37.52 -20.34 -6.27
CA GLY A 416 -36.28 -19.82 -5.69
C GLY A 416 -35.88 -20.59 -4.43
N PRO A 417 -34.68 -20.37 -3.89
CA PRO A 417 -34.41 -20.68 -2.50
C PRO A 417 -33.87 -19.48 -1.71
N LYS A 418 -34.43 -19.31 -0.51
CA LYS A 418 -33.85 -18.60 0.64
C LYS A 418 -32.99 -19.59 1.47
N PRO A 419 -32.20 -19.11 2.45
CA PRO A 419 -30.83 -19.55 2.70
C PRO A 419 -30.72 -20.69 3.71
N ASN A 420 -29.62 -21.43 3.68
CA ASN A 420 -29.16 -22.25 4.79
C ASN A 420 -27.65 -22.14 4.96
N GLY A 421 -27.24 -22.08 6.23
CA GLY A 421 -25.88 -21.84 6.72
C GLY A 421 -24.88 -22.99 6.51
N PRO A 422 -23.75 -22.93 7.24
CA PRO A 422 -22.46 -23.41 6.73
C PRO A 422 -22.22 -24.90 6.99
N PRO A 423 -21.42 -25.58 6.16
CA PRO A 423 -20.96 -26.91 6.48
C PRO A 423 -19.68 -26.88 7.31
N LEU A 424 -19.67 -27.73 8.34
CA LEU A 424 -18.51 -28.23 9.06
C LEU A 424 -17.49 -28.85 8.09
N SER A 425 -16.22 -28.41 8.14
CA SER A 425 -15.11 -29.10 7.46
C SER A 425 -14.28 -29.89 8.47
N MET A 426 -14.27 -31.22 8.31
CA MET A 426 -13.35 -32.15 8.94
C MET A 426 -11.91 -31.89 8.51
N GLN A 427 -11.02 -31.85 9.49
CA GLN A 427 -9.56 -31.93 9.34
C GLN A 427 -9.15 -33.37 8.97
N ALA A 428 -8.26 -33.51 8.00
CA ALA A 428 -7.39 -34.66 7.88
C ALA A 428 -5.99 -34.20 7.45
N HIS A 429 -5.04 -34.34 8.37
CA HIS A 429 -3.60 -34.26 8.14
C HIS A 429 -3.15 -35.33 7.13
N ARG A 430 -2.22 -34.98 6.23
CA ARG A 430 -1.03 -35.80 5.96
C ARG A 430 0.09 -35.01 5.29
N LEU A 431 1.28 -35.23 5.85
CA LEU A 431 2.61 -34.78 5.45
C LEU A 431 3.20 -35.68 4.35
N ALA A 432 4.35 -35.22 3.83
CA ALA A 432 5.39 -35.93 3.07
C ALA A 432 5.17 -35.97 1.54
N GLU A 433 6.17 -35.83 0.66
CA GLU A 433 7.58 -35.41 0.72
C GLU A 433 8.06 -35.41 -0.76
N SER A 434 8.96 -34.48 -1.08
CA SER A 434 10.09 -34.59 -2.05
C SER A 434 9.96 -35.18 -3.47
N CYS A 435 10.58 -34.41 -4.37
CA CYS A 435 11.48 -34.77 -5.49
C CYS A 435 11.05 -34.45 -6.94
N PRO A 436 12.04 -34.09 -7.79
CA PRO A 436 11.86 -33.11 -8.86
C PRO A 436 11.80 -33.75 -10.24
N ALA A 437 11.09 -33.12 -11.17
CA ALA A 437 11.17 -33.43 -12.59
C ALA A 437 11.83 -32.26 -13.34
N ALA A 438 13.05 -32.50 -13.78
CA ALA A 438 13.73 -31.70 -14.78
C ALA A 438 12.91 -31.66 -16.07
N SER A 439 12.69 -30.47 -16.62
CA SER A 439 12.20 -30.29 -17.99
C SER A 439 13.12 -29.32 -18.70
N ALA A 440 13.88 -29.87 -19.64
CA ALA A 440 14.69 -29.15 -20.59
C ALA A 440 13.79 -28.22 -21.41
N ARG A 441 14.08 -26.91 -21.37
CA ARG A 441 13.52 -25.94 -22.32
C ARG A 441 14.55 -25.58 -23.36
N GLU A 442 14.22 -25.99 -24.57
CA GLU A 442 14.87 -25.68 -25.83
C GLU A 442 14.84 -24.17 -26.08
N LYS A 443 16.02 -23.59 -26.33
CA LYS A 443 16.20 -22.18 -26.70
C LYS A 443 15.70 -21.98 -28.13
N ILE A 444 14.51 -21.40 -28.29
CA ILE A 444 14.15 -20.75 -29.55
C ILE A 444 14.67 -19.31 -29.47
N THR A 445 15.75 -19.07 -30.23
CA THR A 445 16.32 -17.75 -30.44
C THR A 445 15.53 -17.09 -31.56
N LEU A 446 14.74 -16.06 -31.25
CA LEU A 446 14.11 -15.21 -32.25
C LEU A 446 14.71 -13.81 -32.15
N SER A 447 15.71 -13.58 -32.99
CA SER A 447 16.20 -12.25 -33.31
C SER A 447 15.10 -11.51 -34.06
N SER A 448 14.70 -10.32 -33.59
CA SER A 448 14.07 -9.35 -34.48
C SER A 448 14.62 -7.96 -34.23
N GLN A 449 14.78 -7.27 -35.35
CA GLN A 449 15.58 -6.11 -35.58
C GLN A 449 15.08 -4.86 -34.87
N LYS A 450 16.04 -4.10 -34.33
CA LYS A 450 15.94 -2.66 -34.10
C LYS A 450 15.52 -1.95 -35.38
N ARG A 451 14.48 -1.12 -35.32
CA ARG A 451 14.32 0.03 -36.21
C ARG A 451 14.19 1.30 -35.37
N ASN A 452 15.11 2.21 -35.65
CA ASN A 452 15.15 3.58 -35.18
C ASN A 452 13.91 4.32 -35.67
N ALA A 453 13.32 5.13 -34.79
CA ALA A 453 12.52 6.29 -35.20
C ALA A 453 12.87 7.45 -34.26
N VAL A 454 13.77 8.30 -34.74
CA VAL A 454 14.03 9.65 -34.26
C VAL A 454 12.87 10.51 -34.74
N VAL A 455 12.09 11.08 -33.82
CA VAL A 455 11.29 12.28 -34.09
C VAL A 455 11.41 13.20 -32.88
N SER A 456 12.21 14.25 -33.06
CA SER A 456 12.16 15.48 -32.28
C SER A 456 10.89 16.25 -32.63
N LEU A 457 10.19 16.79 -31.65
CA LEU A 457 9.65 18.14 -31.77
C LEU A 457 9.45 18.77 -30.40
N ALA A 458 10.21 19.84 -30.20
CA ALA A 458 10.13 20.76 -29.08
C ALA A 458 8.84 21.59 -29.14
N ALA A 459 8.36 21.99 -27.95
CA ALA A 459 8.08 23.37 -27.57
C ALA A 459 6.93 23.42 -26.56
N ARG A 460 7.20 23.90 -25.34
CA ARG A 460 6.39 24.95 -24.69
C ARG A 460 7.05 25.47 -23.41
N ARG A 461 7.42 26.75 -23.51
CA ARG A 461 7.35 27.84 -22.54
C ARG A 461 8.00 27.64 -21.16
N ALA A 462 9.20 28.18 -21.06
CA ALA A 462 9.74 28.76 -19.83
C ALA A 462 8.90 29.99 -19.42
N VAL A 463 8.49 30.04 -18.15
CA VAL A 463 8.11 31.25 -17.44
C VAL A 463 9.33 31.62 -16.59
N THR A 464 9.99 32.70 -16.97
CA THR A 464 11.10 33.31 -16.22
C THR A 464 10.50 34.16 -15.10
N SER A 465 10.71 33.77 -13.85
CA SER A 465 10.53 34.65 -12.69
C SER A 465 11.90 35.25 -12.31
N ASP A 466 11.94 36.58 -12.31
CA ASP A 466 13.08 37.38 -11.89
C ASP A 466 13.35 37.21 -10.39
N LEU A 467 14.45 36.55 -10.05
CA LEU A 467 15.06 36.64 -8.71
C LEU A 467 16.41 37.35 -8.84
N LYS A 468 16.52 38.50 -8.17
CA LYS A 468 17.77 39.26 -8.03
C LYS A 468 18.81 38.42 -7.27
N PRO A 469 20.08 38.41 -7.68
CA PRO A 469 21.14 37.75 -6.92
C PRO A 469 21.52 38.57 -5.69
N TYR A 470 21.58 37.91 -4.53
CA TYR A 470 22.28 38.39 -3.34
C TYR A 470 23.80 38.36 -3.58
N PRO A 471 24.58 39.25 -2.93
CA PRO A 471 26.01 39.38 -3.21
C PRO A 471 26.82 38.19 -2.68
N GLU A 472 27.67 37.66 -3.55
CA GLU A 472 28.74 36.71 -3.25
C GLU A 472 29.73 37.31 -2.24
N VAL A 473 29.83 36.68 -1.06
CA VAL A 473 30.94 36.85 -0.14
C VAL A 473 31.96 35.77 -0.45
N THR A 474 33.08 36.15 -1.06
CA THR A 474 34.21 35.28 -1.34
C THR A 474 35.11 35.17 -0.12
N ASP A 475 35.10 34.04 0.58
CA ASP A 475 36.15 33.63 1.51
C ASP A 475 36.68 32.24 1.11
N PRO A 476 37.94 32.10 0.65
CA PRO A 476 38.47 30.85 0.11
C PRO A 476 39.28 30.09 1.15
N THR A 477 38.68 29.58 2.22
CA THR A 477 39.37 28.59 3.09
C THR A 477 38.41 27.64 3.79
N CYS A 478 37.97 26.58 3.09
CA CYS A 478 37.68 25.27 3.67
C CYS A 478 37.34 24.25 2.57
N ARG A 479 38.33 23.43 2.18
CA ARG A 479 38.10 22.20 1.41
C ARG A 479 38.01 21.04 2.40
N LEU A 480 36.82 20.51 2.62
CA LEU A 480 36.62 19.15 3.10
C LEU A 480 35.84 18.39 2.03
N LEU A 481 36.53 17.43 1.42
CA LEU A 481 35.98 16.46 0.48
C LEU A 481 35.33 15.33 1.27
N SER A 482 34.07 15.04 1.01
CA SER A 482 33.49 13.71 1.22
C SER A 482 32.68 13.34 -0.03
N PRO A 483 32.91 12.19 -0.67
CA PRO A 483 32.18 11.78 -1.85
C PRO A 483 30.84 11.13 -1.45
N ALA A 484 29.74 11.79 -1.79
CA ALA A 484 28.41 11.17 -1.77
C ALA A 484 28.29 10.21 -2.96
N LEU A 485 28.32 8.90 -2.66
CA LEU A 485 27.92 7.84 -3.57
C LEU A 485 26.39 7.80 -3.66
N PHE A 486 25.82 8.39 -4.71
CA PHE A 486 24.41 8.27 -5.06
C PHE A 486 24.14 6.91 -5.70
N TYR A 487 23.37 6.05 -5.02
CA TYR A 487 22.64 4.97 -5.69
C TYR A 487 21.25 5.48 -6.07
N ARG A 488 21.04 5.69 -7.37
CA ARG A 488 19.74 5.93 -7.98
C ARG A 488 19.11 4.57 -8.26
N LEU A 489 18.11 4.18 -7.48
CA LEU A 489 17.29 3.00 -7.78
C LEU A 489 16.10 3.45 -8.63
N GLU A 490 16.06 3.01 -9.89
CA GLU A 490 14.91 3.08 -10.80
C GLU A 490 13.82 2.07 -10.43
#